data_AF-A0A101S6A0-F1
#
_entry.id   AF-A0A101S6A0-F1
#
_cell.length_a   1.000
_cell.length_b   1.000
_cell.length_c   1.000
_cell.angle_alpha   90.00
_cell.angle_beta   90.00
_cell.angle_gamma   90.00
#
_symmetry.space_group_name_H-M   'P 1'
#
loop_
_entity.id
_entity.type
_entity.pdbx_description
1 polymer ?
#
loop_
_entity_poly.entity_id
_entity_poly.type
_entity_poly.pdbx_seq_one_letter_code
_entity_poly.pdbx_strand_id
1 'polypeptide(L)'
;MTKKWARAALTHPAFCGVSRAHLGDLIEELADLWLVRCESELRERRGAERQREAGAGPKHNLVFTDRLLVTLVHLRTGLPHAALYGIARSTISRAIGETRPLLAMRGFTVPDHHSGARLRTLADVFAYAEAAGIRLRIDGAETQVRHPKAGRPGRRAFISGKKKQNTIKTTTISDGQGRLLWSGADRPGRMHDQTAMRTEGIAEQFRLRPKVTAEVDEGYRGLANEFPDQISAPPKKPKDDAPLSEQYAWREMRRRQSSQRICVEHANAELRQWRPLQRYTGPREDYAATHHGIASLVSDHSARRPTHCKPSTELVLARQAAC
;
A
#
# COMPACT_ATOMS: atom_id res chain seq x y z
N MET A 1 15.93 -30.57 -2.75
CA MET A 1 16.09 -29.49 -3.76
C MET A 1 17.34 -28.69 -3.40
N THR A 2 18.29 -28.49 -4.31
CA THR A 2 19.48 -27.68 -3.98
C THR A 2 19.11 -26.20 -3.89
N LYS A 3 19.85 -25.41 -3.08
CA LYS A 3 19.60 -23.95 -2.92
C LYS A 3 19.58 -23.21 -4.28
N LYS A 4 20.41 -23.63 -5.23
CA LYS A 4 20.48 -23.06 -6.59
C LYS A 4 19.18 -23.28 -7.39
N TRP A 5 18.63 -24.48 -7.36
CA TRP A 5 17.36 -24.80 -8.02
C TRP A 5 16.18 -24.07 -7.36
N ALA A 6 16.15 -24.04 -6.02
CA ALA A 6 15.12 -23.30 -5.29
C ALA A 6 15.14 -21.81 -5.65
N ARG A 7 16.33 -21.19 -5.73
CA ARG A 7 16.48 -19.80 -6.17
C ARG A 7 15.96 -19.60 -7.58
N ALA A 8 16.41 -20.40 -8.54
CA ALA A 8 15.99 -20.28 -9.94
C ALA A 8 14.45 -20.36 -10.08
N ALA A 9 13.81 -21.34 -9.44
CA ALA A 9 12.36 -21.47 -9.49
C ALA A 9 11.63 -20.28 -8.82
N LEU A 10 12.08 -19.87 -7.63
CA LEU A 10 11.39 -18.87 -6.83
C LEU A 10 11.59 -17.43 -7.31
N THR A 11 12.61 -17.15 -8.12
CA THR A 11 12.77 -15.86 -8.83
C THR A 11 11.70 -15.61 -9.91
N HIS A 12 10.88 -16.62 -10.25
CA HIS A 12 9.81 -16.43 -11.21
C HIS A 12 8.73 -15.48 -10.63
N PRO A 13 8.23 -14.49 -11.40
CA PRO A 13 7.27 -13.48 -10.91
C PRO A 13 6.00 -14.06 -10.29
N ALA A 14 5.57 -15.25 -10.74
CA ALA A 14 4.43 -15.95 -10.14
C ALA A 14 4.64 -16.29 -8.65
N PHE A 15 5.89 -16.50 -8.21
CA PHE A 15 6.22 -16.82 -6.82
C PHE A 15 6.63 -15.60 -6.00
N CYS A 16 7.51 -14.74 -6.51
CA CYS A 16 8.00 -13.58 -5.75
C CYS A 16 7.13 -12.32 -5.90
N GLY A 17 6.21 -12.29 -6.87
CA GLY A 17 5.28 -11.17 -7.07
C GLY A 17 5.89 -9.94 -7.76
N VAL A 18 7.17 -10.00 -8.17
CA VAL A 18 7.88 -8.92 -8.85
C VAL A 18 8.59 -9.43 -10.10
N SER A 19 8.88 -8.54 -11.06
CA SER A 19 9.67 -8.90 -12.24
C SER A 19 11.13 -9.19 -11.86
N ARG A 20 11.87 -9.91 -12.71
CA ARG A 20 13.30 -10.19 -12.46
C ARG A 20 14.15 -8.91 -12.42
N ALA A 21 13.84 -7.94 -13.29
CA ALA A 21 14.49 -6.63 -13.29
C ALA A 21 14.22 -5.89 -11.97
N HIS A 22 12.95 -5.82 -11.55
CA HIS A 22 12.58 -5.20 -10.28
C HIS A 22 13.20 -5.90 -9.07
N LEU A 23 13.33 -7.23 -9.09
CA LEU A 23 14.08 -7.95 -8.06
C LEU A 23 15.56 -7.54 -8.03
N GLY A 24 16.19 -7.34 -9.18
CA GLY A 24 17.54 -6.80 -9.30
C GLY A 24 17.66 -5.42 -8.65
N ASP A 25 16.78 -4.49 -9.06
CA ASP A 25 16.72 -3.12 -8.51
C ASP A 25 16.59 -3.13 -6.97
N LEU A 26 15.71 -4.00 -6.43
CA LEU A 26 15.51 -4.15 -4.98
C LEU A 26 16.74 -4.69 -4.27
N ILE A 27 17.49 -5.60 -4.90
CA ILE A 27 18.71 -6.15 -4.30
C ILE A 27 19.77 -5.05 -4.21
N GLU A 28 19.96 -4.30 -5.28
CA GLU A 28 20.92 -3.20 -5.34
C GLU A 28 20.57 -2.09 -4.34
N GLU A 29 19.31 -1.66 -4.30
CA GLU A 29 18.83 -0.61 -3.39
C GLU A 29 18.98 -1.00 -1.90
N LEU A 30 18.72 -2.27 -1.56
CA LEU A 30 18.56 -2.68 -0.15
C LEU A 30 19.80 -3.38 0.43
N ALA A 31 20.79 -3.77 -0.38
CA ALA A 31 21.95 -4.52 0.10
C ALA A 31 22.74 -3.75 1.17
N ASP A 32 23.09 -2.50 0.90
CA ASP A 32 23.86 -1.68 1.84
C ASP A 32 23.05 -1.32 3.09
N LEU A 33 21.76 -1.02 2.92
CA LEU A 33 20.85 -0.78 4.04
C LEU A 33 20.74 -2.01 4.96
N TRP A 34 20.71 -3.21 4.38
CA TRP A 34 20.74 -4.45 5.15
C TRP A 34 22.06 -4.63 5.89
N LEU A 35 23.20 -4.37 5.26
CA LEU A 35 24.53 -4.46 5.89
C LEU A 35 24.66 -3.49 7.08
N VAL A 36 24.29 -2.24 6.88
CA VAL A 36 24.28 -1.21 7.93
C VAL A 36 23.39 -1.64 9.08
N ARG A 37 22.16 -2.10 8.79
CA ARG A 37 21.23 -2.58 9.82
C ARG A 37 21.79 -3.76 10.60
N CYS A 38 22.34 -4.77 9.91
CA CYS A 38 22.94 -5.92 10.57
C CYS A 38 24.06 -5.50 11.51
N GLU A 39 24.90 -4.55 11.11
CA GLU A 39 25.97 -4.07 11.98
C GLU A 39 25.44 -3.27 13.18
N SER A 40 24.42 -2.43 13.00
CA SER A 40 23.77 -1.73 14.10
C SER A 40 23.18 -2.71 15.13
N GLU A 41 22.46 -3.75 14.67
CA GLU A 41 21.91 -4.78 15.57
C GLU A 41 23.02 -5.57 16.29
N LEU A 42 24.16 -5.82 15.64
CA LEU A 42 25.30 -6.47 16.27
C LEU A 42 26.00 -5.54 17.27
N ARG A 43 26.14 -4.26 16.95
CA ARG A 43 26.72 -3.25 17.85
C ARG A 43 25.88 -3.10 19.11
N GLU A 44 24.56 -3.00 18.98
CA GLU A 44 23.64 -2.96 20.13
C GLU A 44 23.80 -4.19 21.03
N ARG A 45 23.88 -5.39 20.45
CA ARG A 45 24.07 -6.64 21.22
C ARG A 45 25.43 -6.73 21.88
N ARG A 46 26.48 -6.22 21.24
CA ARG A 46 27.83 -6.20 21.79
C ARG A 46 28.03 -5.09 22.83
N GLY A 47 27.24 -4.02 22.76
CA GLY A 47 27.42 -2.81 23.57
C GLY A 47 28.66 -1.98 23.19
N ALA A 48 29.35 -2.33 22.11
CA ALA A 48 30.61 -1.73 21.70
C ALA A 48 30.86 -1.84 20.19
N GLU A 49 31.79 -1.02 19.71
CA GLU A 49 32.28 -1.07 18.33
C GLU A 49 32.92 -2.42 18.00
N ARG A 50 32.94 -2.74 16.70
CA ARG A 50 33.49 -3.99 16.21
C ARG A 50 35.00 -4.07 16.46
N GLN A 51 35.46 -5.17 17.06
CA GLN A 51 36.89 -5.40 17.35
C GLN A 51 37.62 -6.28 16.31
N ARG A 52 36.89 -7.13 15.56
CA ARG A 52 37.45 -8.00 14.51
C ARG A 52 37.06 -7.50 13.13
N GLU A 53 37.78 -7.91 12.09
CA GLU A 53 37.41 -7.59 10.71
C GLU A 53 35.99 -8.08 10.33
N ALA A 54 35.40 -7.42 9.33
CA ALA A 54 34.13 -7.81 8.76
C ALA A 54 34.16 -9.27 8.28
N GLY A 55 33.19 -10.08 8.70
CA GLY A 55 33.09 -11.48 8.25
C GLY A 55 33.80 -12.52 9.12
N ALA A 56 34.47 -12.11 10.21
CA ALA A 56 35.07 -13.02 11.19
C ALA A 56 34.06 -13.77 12.09
N GLY A 57 32.75 -13.62 11.84
CA GLY A 57 31.66 -14.28 12.57
C GLY A 57 31.06 -15.47 11.80
N PRO A 58 30.10 -16.20 12.40
CA PRO A 58 29.42 -17.31 11.74
C PRO A 58 28.81 -16.88 10.41
N LYS A 59 29.13 -17.62 9.34
CA LYS A 59 28.62 -17.32 8.00
C LYS A 59 27.09 -17.42 7.99
N HIS A 60 26.43 -16.41 7.44
CA HIS A 60 24.98 -16.43 7.26
C HIS A 60 24.58 -17.60 6.34
N ASN A 61 23.62 -18.40 6.79
CA ASN A 61 23.13 -19.56 6.03
C ASN A 61 22.41 -19.15 4.71
N LEU A 62 21.99 -17.88 4.63
CA LEU A 62 21.37 -17.22 3.49
C LEU A 62 22.05 -15.85 3.25
N VAL A 63 22.46 -15.61 2.00
CA VAL A 63 22.90 -14.28 1.54
C VAL A 63 21.70 -13.34 1.39
N PHE A 64 21.93 -12.03 1.29
CA PHE A 64 20.85 -11.04 1.23
C PHE A 64 19.85 -11.31 0.11
N THR A 65 20.32 -11.65 -1.09
CA THR A 65 19.46 -12.03 -2.22
C THR A 65 18.46 -13.13 -1.86
N ASP A 66 18.91 -14.18 -1.17
CA ASP A 66 18.01 -15.28 -0.77
C ASP A 66 17.04 -14.83 0.31
N ARG A 67 17.48 -13.97 1.25
CA ARG A 67 16.64 -13.43 2.33
C ARG A 67 15.50 -12.57 1.78
N LEU A 68 15.81 -11.69 0.82
CA LEU A 68 14.81 -10.91 0.12
C LEU A 68 13.86 -11.82 -0.65
N LEU A 69 14.40 -12.78 -1.41
CA LEU A 69 13.57 -13.68 -2.22
C LEU A 69 12.61 -14.54 -1.36
N VAL A 70 13.08 -15.13 -0.26
CA VAL A 70 12.18 -15.90 0.62
C VAL A 70 11.12 -15.00 1.27
N THR A 71 11.46 -13.75 1.57
CA THR A 71 10.51 -12.77 2.11
C THR A 71 9.43 -12.46 1.09
N LEU A 72 9.81 -12.12 -0.14
CA LEU A 72 8.87 -11.82 -1.23
C LEU A 72 7.96 -13.02 -1.53
N VAL A 73 8.52 -14.23 -1.63
CA VAL A 73 7.74 -15.46 -1.84
C VAL A 73 6.76 -15.69 -0.70
N HIS A 74 7.19 -15.51 0.55
CA HIS A 74 6.32 -15.67 1.71
C HIS A 74 5.15 -14.67 1.67
N LEU A 75 5.43 -13.38 1.40
CA LEU A 75 4.40 -12.34 1.29
C LEU A 75 3.44 -12.60 0.12
N ARG A 76 3.96 -13.06 -1.02
CA ARG A 76 3.15 -13.29 -2.22
C ARG A 76 2.25 -14.51 -2.10
N THR A 77 2.78 -15.62 -1.60
CA THR A 77 2.14 -16.94 -1.67
C THR A 77 1.52 -17.39 -0.35
N GLY A 78 1.99 -16.87 0.78
CA GLY A 78 1.62 -17.34 2.12
C GLY A 78 2.16 -18.73 2.46
N LEU A 79 3.13 -19.23 1.69
CA LEU A 79 3.75 -20.53 1.95
C LEU A 79 4.34 -20.59 3.37
N PRO A 80 4.18 -21.73 4.08
CA PRO A 80 4.72 -21.90 5.41
C PRO A 80 6.25 -21.88 5.37
N HIS A 81 6.89 -21.34 6.41
CA HIS A 81 8.34 -21.15 6.45
C HIS A 81 9.12 -22.46 6.20
N ALA A 82 8.59 -23.60 6.66
CA ALA A 82 9.20 -24.91 6.46
C ALA A 82 9.22 -25.38 5.00
N ALA A 83 8.33 -24.87 4.15
CA ALA A 83 8.31 -25.17 2.72
C ALA A 83 9.31 -24.33 1.92
N LEU A 84 9.98 -23.35 2.55
CA LEU A 84 10.91 -22.45 1.88
C LEU A 84 12.35 -22.98 2.00
N TYR A 85 12.98 -23.27 0.86
CA TYR A 85 14.41 -23.60 0.71
C TYR A 85 14.92 -24.85 1.44
N GLY A 86 14.05 -25.62 2.13
CA GLY A 86 14.48 -26.76 2.94
C GLY A 86 15.40 -26.37 4.11
N ILE A 87 15.26 -25.13 4.60
CA ILE A 87 16.06 -24.58 5.70
C ILE A 87 15.21 -24.51 6.98
N ALA A 88 15.87 -24.52 8.13
CA ALA A 88 15.22 -24.34 9.44
C ALA A 88 14.30 -23.12 9.47
N ARG A 89 13.08 -23.31 10.00
CA ARG A 89 12.03 -22.28 10.15
C ARG A 89 12.56 -20.98 10.78
N SER A 90 13.42 -21.08 11.79
CA SER A 90 14.01 -19.93 12.49
C SER A 90 14.83 -19.03 11.56
N THR A 91 15.54 -19.62 10.59
CA THR A 91 16.34 -18.86 9.60
C THR A 91 15.43 -18.06 8.68
N ILE A 92 14.32 -18.66 8.21
CA ILE A 92 13.33 -17.99 7.37
C ILE A 92 12.60 -16.89 8.14
N SER A 93 12.16 -17.17 9.38
CA SER A 93 11.54 -16.16 10.24
C SER A 93 12.47 -14.96 10.45
N ARG A 94 13.76 -15.22 10.70
CA ARG A 94 14.77 -14.17 10.86
C ARG A 94 14.97 -13.37 9.56
N ALA A 95 15.06 -14.03 8.41
CA ALA A 95 15.18 -13.36 7.11
C ALA A 95 13.99 -12.43 6.82
N ILE A 96 12.77 -12.88 7.09
CA ILE A 96 11.55 -12.07 6.94
C ILE A 96 11.59 -10.88 7.90
N GLY A 97 11.93 -11.11 9.17
CA GLY A 97 12.01 -10.06 10.19
C GLY A 97 13.03 -8.97 9.85
N GLU A 98 14.17 -9.34 9.27
CA GLU A 98 15.21 -8.39 8.83
C GLU A 98 14.84 -7.63 7.55
N THR A 99 14.18 -8.30 6.58
CA THR A 99 13.93 -7.71 5.25
C THR A 99 12.66 -6.86 5.23
N ARG A 100 11.63 -7.23 5.99
CA ARG A 100 10.35 -6.51 6.01
C ARG A 100 10.48 -5.02 6.36
N PRO A 101 11.24 -4.59 7.39
CA PRO A 101 11.44 -3.17 7.68
C PRO A 101 12.11 -2.43 6.52
N LEU A 102 13.06 -3.06 5.83
CA LEU A 102 13.73 -2.46 4.67
C LEU A 102 12.73 -2.15 3.55
N LEU A 103 11.83 -3.10 3.25
CA LEU A 103 10.75 -2.87 2.28
C LEU A 103 9.79 -1.76 2.75
N ALA A 104 9.41 -1.76 4.03
CA ALA A 104 8.47 -0.80 4.60
C ALA A 104 8.96 0.64 4.54
N MET A 105 10.27 0.86 4.71
CA MET A 105 10.86 2.20 4.75
C MET A 105 10.99 2.85 3.39
N ARG A 106 10.77 2.14 2.27
CA ARG A 106 11.02 2.69 0.94
C ARG A 106 10.07 3.83 0.59
N GLY A 107 8.80 3.72 0.99
CA GLY A 107 7.74 4.62 0.53
C GLY A 107 7.24 4.26 -0.87
N PHE A 108 6.52 5.20 -1.48
CA PHE A 108 5.76 5.00 -2.71
C PHE A 108 6.46 5.68 -3.89
N THR A 109 6.55 5.01 -5.03
CA THR A 109 7.24 5.57 -6.21
C THR A 109 6.37 6.60 -6.90
N VAL A 110 6.95 7.75 -7.22
CA VAL A 110 6.29 8.77 -8.03
C VAL A 110 6.18 8.27 -9.47
N PRO A 111 4.96 8.16 -10.04
CA PRO A 111 4.78 7.75 -11.44
C PRO A 111 5.42 8.72 -12.43
N ASP A 112 5.88 8.22 -13.58
CA ASP A 112 6.45 8.98 -14.70
C ASP A 112 7.66 9.89 -14.36
N HIS A 113 8.24 9.75 -13.17
CA HIS A 113 9.37 10.58 -12.73
C HIS A 113 10.68 9.80 -12.87
N HIS A 114 11.53 10.20 -13.82
CA HIS A 114 12.78 9.50 -14.13
C HIS A 114 13.82 9.54 -13.00
N SER A 115 13.64 10.39 -11.99
CA SER A 115 14.58 10.53 -10.86
C SER A 115 14.42 9.48 -9.76
N GLY A 116 13.46 8.55 -9.86
CA GLY A 116 13.20 7.56 -8.81
C GLY A 116 12.69 8.17 -7.49
N ALA A 117 12.05 9.35 -7.54
CA ALA A 117 11.52 10.03 -6.37
C ALA A 117 10.49 9.15 -5.64
N ARG A 118 10.48 9.24 -4.30
CA ARG A 118 9.57 8.48 -3.44
C ARG A 118 8.80 9.37 -2.48
N LEU A 119 7.51 9.12 -2.36
CA LEU A 119 6.60 9.72 -1.39
C LEU A 119 6.68 8.91 -0.10
N ARG A 120 7.05 9.56 1.00
CA ARG A 120 7.25 8.91 2.32
C ARG A 120 6.25 9.39 3.35
N THR A 121 5.68 10.57 3.14
CA THR A 121 4.68 11.18 4.01
C THR A 121 3.42 11.52 3.23
N LEU A 122 2.30 11.71 3.94
CA LEU A 122 1.08 12.23 3.34
C LEU A 122 1.27 13.65 2.79
N ALA A 123 2.10 14.47 3.43
CA ALA A 123 2.43 15.79 2.90
C ALA A 123 3.11 15.69 1.52
N ASP A 124 3.98 14.71 1.31
CA ASP A 124 4.62 14.47 0.01
C ASP A 124 3.57 14.11 -1.05
N VAL A 125 2.59 13.27 -0.71
CA VAL A 125 1.52 12.85 -1.61
C VAL A 125 0.69 14.05 -2.07
N PHE A 126 0.30 14.92 -1.14
CA PHE A 126 -0.48 16.11 -1.46
C PHE A 126 0.35 17.18 -2.19
N ALA A 127 1.63 17.34 -1.85
CA ALA A 127 2.54 18.23 -2.58
C ALA A 127 2.74 17.76 -4.02
N TYR A 128 2.95 16.46 -4.24
CA TYR A 128 2.99 15.86 -5.56
C TYR A 128 1.67 16.05 -6.31
N ALA A 129 0.53 15.83 -5.65
CA ALA A 129 -0.77 15.98 -6.26
C ALA A 129 -1.03 17.41 -6.77
N GLU A 130 -0.66 18.40 -5.96
CA GLU A 130 -0.74 19.81 -6.32
C GLU A 130 0.20 20.15 -7.48
N ALA A 131 1.46 19.73 -7.42
CA ALA A 131 2.47 20.03 -8.44
C ALA A 131 2.14 19.37 -9.79
N ALA A 132 1.65 18.15 -9.77
CA ALA A 132 1.29 17.39 -10.98
C ALA A 132 -0.14 17.68 -11.46
N GLY A 133 -0.95 18.45 -10.72
CA GLY A 133 -2.34 18.73 -11.05
C GLY A 133 -3.22 17.47 -11.12
N ILE A 134 -2.91 16.45 -10.33
CA ILE A 134 -3.63 15.18 -10.35
C ILE A 134 -4.77 15.17 -9.32
N ARG A 135 -5.90 14.59 -9.72
CA ARG A 135 -7.02 14.33 -8.81
C ARG A 135 -6.78 13.03 -8.06
N LEU A 136 -6.79 13.10 -6.73
CA LEU A 136 -6.59 11.95 -5.85
C LEU A 136 -7.83 11.06 -5.76
N ARG A 137 -7.63 9.77 -5.60
CA ARG A 137 -8.68 8.76 -5.33
C ARG A 137 -8.43 8.15 -3.97
N ILE A 138 -9.34 8.38 -3.02
CA ILE A 138 -9.18 7.92 -1.64
C ILE A 138 -10.22 6.86 -1.34
N ASP A 139 -9.75 5.69 -0.90
CA ASP A 139 -10.61 4.58 -0.52
C ASP A 139 -10.12 3.88 0.75
N GLY A 140 -11.05 3.23 1.44
CA GLY A 140 -10.79 2.47 2.66
C GLY A 140 -10.70 0.98 2.39
N ALA A 141 -9.64 0.34 2.85
CA ALA A 141 -9.50 -1.11 2.81
C ALA A 141 -9.48 -1.71 4.22
N GLU A 142 -10.13 -2.86 4.39
CA GLU A 142 -10.08 -3.66 5.62
C GLU A 142 -9.39 -4.99 5.38
N THR A 143 -8.40 -5.30 6.23
CA THR A 143 -7.72 -6.60 6.26
C THR A 143 -8.05 -7.32 7.56
N GLN A 144 -8.45 -8.59 7.44
CA GLN A 144 -8.72 -9.43 8.60
C GLN A 144 -7.42 -9.70 9.36
N VAL A 145 -7.43 -9.51 10.68
CA VAL A 145 -6.28 -9.76 11.55
C VAL A 145 -6.60 -10.77 12.64
N ARG A 146 -5.56 -11.34 13.26
CA ARG A 146 -5.75 -12.28 14.38
C ARG A 146 -6.57 -11.65 15.50
N HIS A 147 -7.45 -12.49 16.03
CA HIS A 147 -8.25 -12.15 17.18
C HIS A 147 -7.37 -12.13 18.46
N PRO A 148 -7.42 -11.06 19.28
CA PRO A 148 -6.70 -11.03 20.56
C PRO A 148 -7.07 -12.21 21.46
N LYS A 149 -6.15 -12.71 22.29
CA LYS A 149 -6.52 -13.69 23.34
C LYS A 149 -7.63 -13.10 24.23
N ALA A 150 -8.52 -13.95 24.74
CA ALA A 150 -9.57 -13.53 25.67
C ALA A 150 -8.98 -12.81 26.90
N GLY A 151 -9.70 -11.84 27.46
CA GLY A 151 -9.27 -11.06 28.64
C GLY A 151 -8.26 -9.94 28.38
N ARG A 152 -7.72 -9.78 27.16
CA ARG A 152 -6.84 -8.63 26.82
C ARG A 152 -7.65 -7.33 26.64
N PRO A 153 -7.26 -6.22 27.28
CA PRO A 153 -7.83 -4.90 27.02
C PRO A 153 -7.77 -4.54 25.52
N GLY A 154 -8.74 -3.77 25.04
CA GLY A 154 -8.81 -3.37 23.62
C GLY A 154 -9.31 -4.46 22.66
N ARG A 155 -9.77 -5.62 23.14
CA ARG A 155 -10.30 -6.72 22.29
C ARG A 155 -11.36 -6.27 21.28
N ARG A 156 -12.30 -5.44 21.73
CA ARG A 156 -13.42 -4.96 20.90
C ARG A 156 -13.02 -3.84 19.92
N ALA A 157 -11.85 -3.22 20.09
CA ALA A 157 -11.41 -2.11 19.24
C ALA A 157 -11.18 -2.53 17.79
N PHE A 158 -10.92 -3.81 17.54
CA PHE A 158 -10.65 -4.33 16.21
C PHE A 158 -11.88 -4.92 15.52
N ILE A 159 -13.01 -5.08 16.24
CA ILE A 159 -14.22 -5.66 15.66
C ILE A 159 -14.84 -4.60 14.74
N SER A 160 -14.71 -4.81 13.44
CA SER A 160 -15.39 -4.00 12.43
C SER A 160 -16.89 -4.28 12.48
N GLY A 161 -17.68 -3.20 12.60
CA GLY A 161 -19.15 -3.31 12.54
C GLY A 161 -19.62 -3.79 11.17
N LYS A 162 -18.95 -3.39 10.09
CA LYS A 162 -19.28 -3.75 8.71
C LYS A 162 -18.95 -5.21 8.41
N LYS A 163 -17.75 -5.68 8.79
CA LYS A 163 -17.29 -7.04 8.51
C LYS A 163 -17.67 -8.05 9.59
N LYS A 164 -18.10 -7.60 10.77
CA LYS A 164 -18.34 -8.42 11.98
C LYS A 164 -17.15 -9.32 12.34
N GLN A 165 -15.93 -8.85 12.05
CA GLN A 165 -14.67 -9.57 12.24
C GLN A 165 -13.60 -8.62 12.77
N ASN A 166 -12.50 -9.17 13.29
CA ASN A 166 -11.35 -8.36 13.67
C ASN A 166 -10.56 -7.93 12.44
N THR A 167 -10.50 -6.62 12.24
CA THR A 167 -9.82 -6.02 11.09
C THR A 167 -8.91 -4.88 11.50
N ILE A 168 -7.95 -4.58 10.64
CA ILE A 168 -7.29 -3.29 10.58
C ILE A 168 -7.79 -2.59 9.32
N LYS A 169 -8.11 -1.31 9.47
CA LYS A 169 -8.47 -0.38 8.41
C LYS A 169 -7.22 0.31 7.92
N THR A 170 -7.15 0.50 6.61
CA THR A 170 -6.09 1.22 5.92
C THR A 170 -6.72 2.16 4.92
N THR A 171 -6.08 3.30 4.70
CA THR A 171 -6.47 4.28 3.69
C THR A 171 -5.53 4.16 2.52
N THR A 172 -6.10 3.94 1.34
CA THR A 172 -5.39 3.91 0.07
C THR A 172 -5.64 5.20 -0.69
N ILE A 173 -4.57 5.81 -1.22
CA ILE A 173 -4.64 6.94 -2.14
C ILE A 173 -3.98 6.53 -3.45
N SER A 174 -4.69 6.74 -4.55
CA SER A 174 -4.19 6.52 -5.92
C SER A 174 -4.48 7.73 -6.80
N ASP A 175 -3.87 7.78 -7.97
CA ASP A 175 -4.22 8.77 -9.00
C ASP A 175 -5.39 8.30 -9.89
N GLY A 176 -5.74 9.12 -10.88
CA GLY A 176 -6.80 8.81 -11.84
C GLY A 176 -6.53 7.61 -12.76
N GLN A 177 -5.33 7.03 -12.73
CA GLN A 177 -4.98 5.81 -13.47
C GLN A 177 -4.88 4.58 -12.57
N GLY A 178 -5.15 4.73 -11.26
CA GLY A 178 -5.07 3.64 -10.29
C GLY A 178 -3.64 3.33 -9.85
N ARG A 179 -2.69 4.24 -10.06
CA ARG A 179 -1.32 4.08 -9.58
C ARG A 179 -1.26 4.44 -8.10
N LEU A 180 -0.63 3.57 -7.31
CA LEU A 180 -0.68 3.64 -5.86
C LEU A 180 0.31 4.68 -5.32
N LEU A 181 -0.21 5.75 -4.72
CA LEU A 181 0.57 6.87 -4.16
C LEU A 181 0.72 6.77 -2.64
N TRP A 182 -0.24 6.13 -1.96
CA TRP A 182 -0.21 5.90 -0.52
C TRP A 182 -1.07 4.70 -0.16
N SER A 183 -0.64 3.92 0.82
CA SER A 183 -1.50 2.99 1.53
C SER A 183 -0.96 2.82 2.96
N GLY A 184 -1.71 3.32 3.92
CA GLY A 184 -1.29 3.39 5.32
C GLY A 184 -2.46 3.70 6.25
N ALA A 185 -2.21 4.41 7.34
CA ALA A 185 -3.21 4.72 8.36
C ALA A 185 -3.79 3.47 9.04
N ASP A 186 -2.93 2.60 9.58
CA ASP A 186 -3.33 1.34 10.19
C ASP A 186 -4.16 1.57 11.46
N ARG A 187 -5.49 1.56 11.32
CA ARG A 187 -6.42 1.82 12.43
C ARG A 187 -7.22 0.59 12.84
N PRO A 188 -7.59 0.44 14.12
CA PRO A 188 -8.45 -0.66 14.56
C PRO A 188 -9.79 -0.66 13.82
N GLY A 189 -10.28 -1.84 13.43
CA GLY A 189 -11.50 -2.00 12.61
C GLY A 189 -12.79 -1.38 13.16
N ARG A 190 -12.89 -1.15 14.48
CA ARG A 190 -14.05 -0.47 15.08
C ARG A 190 -14.05 1.04 14.83
N MET A 191 -12.88 1.63 14.56
CA MET A 191 -12.77 3.07 14.30
C MET A 191 -13.62 3.45 13.09
N HIS A 192 -14.38 4.54 13.20
CA HIS A 192 -15.17 5.06 12.08
C HIS A 192 -14.24 5.63 11.00
N ASP A 193 -14.60 5.45 9.73
CA ASP A 193 -13.72 5.77 8.60
C ASP A 193 -13.36 7.27 8.56
N GLN A 194 -14.31 8.16 8.87
CA GLN A 194 -14.03 9.60 8.98
C GLN A 194 -13.05 9.94 10.12
N THR A 195 -13.13 9.24 11.25
CA THR A 195 -12.21 9.45 12.38
C THR A 195 -10.81 8.98 12.01
N ALA A 196 -10.69 7.85 11.30
CA ALA A 196 -9.40 7.35 10.81
C ALA A 196 -8.71 8.38 9.90
N MET A 197 -9.44 8.97 8.95
CA MET A 197 -8.91 10.01 8.04
C MET A 197 -8.42 11.25 8.78
N ARG A 198 -9.21 11.75 9.74
CA ARG A 198 -8.84 12.93 10.53
C ARG A 198 -7.62 12.66 11.40
N THR A 199 -7.56 11.50 12.04
CA THR A 199 -6.41 11.09 12.87
C THR A 199 -5.14 10.94 12.03
N GLU A 200 -5.29 10.57 10.76
CA GLU A 200 -4.19 10.47 9.81
C GLU A 200 -3.72 11.84 9.29
N GLY A 201 -4.48 12.91 9.51
CA GLY A 201 -4.15 14.25 9.03
C GLY A 201 -4.54 14.51 7.58
N ILE A 202 -5.35 13.66 6.95
CA ILE A 202 -5.80 13.85 5.56
C ILE A 202 -6.64 15.12 5.43
N ALA A 203 -7.52 15.40 6.41
CA ALA A 203 -8.29 16.64 6.44
C ALA A 203 -7.39 17.88 6.57
N GLU A 204 -6.30 17.80 7.34
CA GLU A 204 -5.35 18.91 7.45
C GLU A 204 -4.62 19.17 6.14
N GLN A 205 -4.26 18.13 5.39
CA GLN A 205 -3.60 18.31 4.09
C GLN A 205 -4.51 19.03 3.08
N PHE A 206 -5.82 18.75 3.06
CA PHE A 206 -6.78 19.52 2.23
C PHE A 206 -6.93 20.98 2.66
N ARG A 207 -6.73 21.32 3.94
CA ARG A 207 -6.66 22.73 4.38
C ARG A 207 -5.38 23.42 3.90
N LEU A 208 -4.26 22.71 3.97
CA LEU A 208 -2.95 23.24 3.58
C LEU A 208 -2.77 23.35 2.06
N ARG A 209 -3.52 22.57 1.27
CA ARG A 209 -3.35 22.44 -0.19
C ARG A 209 -4.68 22.63 -0.92
N PRO A 210 -5.24 23.87 -0.95
CA PRO A 210 -6.59 24.13 -1.47
C PRO A 210 -6.78 23.82 -2.96
N LYS A 211 -5.69 23.66 -3.72
CA LYS A 211 -5.71 23.29 -5.15
C LYS A 211 -5.84 21.77 -5.38
N VAL A 212 -5.60 20.96 -4.35
CA VAL A 212 -5.68 19.50 -4.48
C VAL A 212 -7.14 19.08 -4.49
N THR A 213 -7.52 18.29 -5.48
CA THR A 213 -8.86 17.73 -5.58
C THR A 213 -8.85 16.22 -5.37
N ALA A 214 -9.95 15.69 -4.85
CA ALA A 214 -10.09 14.25 -4.62
C ALA A 214 -11.50 13.71 -4.92
N GLU A 215 -11.56 12.41 -5.16
CA GLU A 215 -12.80 11.62 -5.15
C GLU A 215 -12.73 10.55 -4.08
N VAL A 216 -13.83 10.38 -3.35
CA VAL A 216 -13.91 9.51 -2.18
C VAL A 216 -15.12 8.56 -2.26
N ASP A 217 -15.10 7.46 -1.51
CA ASP A 217 -16.27 6.60 -1.33
C ASP A 217 -17.38 7.27 -0.50
N GLU A 218 -18.60 6.71 -0.58
CA GLU A 218 -19.78 7.13 0.18
C GLU A 218 -19.53 7.25 1.68
N GLY A 219 -18.74 6.34 2.26
CA GLY A 219 -18.38 6.37 3.68
C GLY A 219 -17.65 7.65 4.11
N TYR A 220 -17.05 8.35 3.15
CA TYR A 220 -16.31 9.59 3.35
C TYR A 220 -17.10 10.85 2.98
N ARG A 221 -18.42 10.75 2.79
CA ARG A 221 -19.27 11.91 2.48
C ARG A 221 -19.11 13.07 3.48
N GLY A 222 -18.87 12.79 4.76
CA GLY A 222 -18.59 13.85 5.75
C GLY A 222 -17.38 14.72 5.39
N LEU A 223 -16.37 14.13 4.75
CA LEU A 223 -15.19 14.85 4.26
C LEU A 223 -15.53 15.70 3.02
N ALA A 224 -16.35 15.16 2.09
CA ALA A 224 -16.83 15.90 0.94
C ALA A 224 -17.71 17.11 1.33
N ASN A 225 -18.50 16.99 2.40
CA ASN A 225 -19.28 18.11 2.92
C ASN A 225 -18.39 19.19 3.58
N GLU A 226 -17.25 18.80 4.15
CA GLU A 226 -16.30 19.72 4.80
C GLU A 226 -15.46 20.48 3.77
N PHE A 227 -15.14 19.85 2.64
CA PHE A 227 -14.35 20.42 1.55
C PHE A 227 -15.06 20.32 0.19
N PRO A 228 -16.22 20.98 0.00
CA PRO A 228 -17.06 20.80 -1.18
C PRO A 228 -16.37 21.20 -2.49
N ASP A 229 -15.45 22.18 -2.44
CA ASP A 229 -14.72 22.66 -3.61
C ASP A 229 -13.53 21.75 -4.01
N GLN A 230 -13.07 20.90 -3.09
CA GLN A 230 -11.92 20.02 -3.29
C GLN A 230 -12.33 18.55 -3.46
N ILE A 231 -13.38 18.11 -2.78
CA ILE A 231 -13.67 16.68 -2.59
C ILE A 231 -15.07 16.34 -3.08
N SER A 232 -15.14 15.35 -3.97
CA SER A 232 -16.40 14.80 -4.48
C SER A 232 -16.68 13.41 -3.92
N ALA A 233 -17.87 13.22 -3.36
CA ALA A 233 -18.43 11.92 -2.98
C ALA A 233 -19.55 11.50 -3.94
N PRO A 234 -20.03 10.24 -3.90
CA PRO A 234 -21.14 9.79 -4.72
C PRO A 234 -22.42 10.61 -4.56
N PRO A 235 -23.27 10.70 -5.60
CA PRO A 235 -24.58 11.33 -5.45
C PRO A 235 -25.42 10.50 -4.47
N LYS A 236 -26.15 11.19 -3.57
CA LYS A 236 -27.06 10.51 -2.62
C LYS A 236 -28.09 9.73 -3.41
N LYS A 237 -28.37 8.49 -2.98
CA LYS A 237 -29.53 7.76 -3.51
C LYS A 237 -30.78 8.60 -3.21
N PRO A 238 -31.59 8.95 -4.22
CA PRO A 238 -32.87 9.60 -4.00
C PRO A 238 -33.79 8.68 -3.18
N LYS A 239 -34.81 9.25 -2.54
CA LYS A 239 -35.82 8.47 -1.84
C LYS A 239 -36.59 7.58 -2.83
N ASP A 240 -37.18 6.49 -2.35
CA ASP A 240 -37.85 5.52 -3.22
C ASP A 240 -39.12 6.10 -3.89
N ASP A 241 -39.69 7.18 -3.33
CA ASP A 241 -40.82 7.95 -3.87
C ASP A 241 -40.40 9.09 -4.82
N ALA A 242 -39.10 9.28 -5.06
CA ALA A 242 -38.62 10.33 -5.95
C ALA A 242 -39.06 10.08 -7.40
N PRO A 243 -39.29 11.15 -8.19
CA PRO A 243 -39.64 11.04 -9.60
C PRO A 243 -38.69 10.11 -10.38
N LEU A 244 -39.24 9.34 -11.34
CA LEU A 244 -38.44 8.43 -12.15
C LEU A 244 -37.27 9.13 -12.87
N SER A 245 -37.47 10.39 -13.31
CA SER A 245 -36.43 11.23 -13.92
C SER A 245 -35.23 11.45 -12.99
N GLU A 246 -35.49 11.72 -11.70
CA GLU A 246 -34.43 11.87 -10.69
C GLU A 246 -33.73 10.54 -10.42
N GLN A 247 -34.47 9.43 -10.39
CA GLN A 247 -33.88 8.10 -10.25
C GLN A 247 -33.01 7.72 -11.46
N TYR A 248 -33.38 8.13 -12.68
CA TYR A 248 -32.57 7.95 -13.88
C TYR A 248 -31.32 8.84 -13.86
N ALA A 249 -31.46 10.12 -13.54
CA ALA A 249 -30.33 11.04 -13.41
C ALA A 249 -29.32 10.54 -12.36
N TRP A 250 -29.80 10.08 -11.21
CA TRP A 250 -28.96 9.45 -10.19
C TRP A 250 -28.24 8.20 -10.71
N ARG A 251 -28.93 7.32 -11.44
CA ARG A 251 -28.31 6.10 -12.02
C ARG A 251 -27.20 6.46 -13.01
N GLU A 252 -27.40 7.44 -13.88
CA GLU A 252 -26.38 7.92 -14.82
C GLU A 252 -25.17 8.51 -14.09
N MET A 253 -25.40 9.41 -13.12
CA MET A 253 -24.32 10.01 -12.32
C MET A 253 -23.54 8.94 -11.55
N ARG A 254 -24.24 7.97 -10.95
CA ARG A 254 -23.63 6.84 -10.25
C ARG A 254 -22.84 5.94 -11.19
N ARG A 255 -23.32 5.70 -12.42
CA ARG A 255 -22.59 4.91 -13.43
C ARG A 255 -21.28 5.58 -13.82
N ARG A 256 -21.31 6.89 -14.13
CA ARG A 256 -20.11 7.68 -14.48
C ARG A 256 -19.08 7.69 -13.34
N GLN A 257 -19.54 7.83 -12.12
CA GLN A 257 -18.64 7.80 -10.98
C GLN A 257 -18.10 6.38 -10.72
N SER A 258 -18.94 5.35 -10.85
CA SER A 258 -18.51 3.96 -10.69
C SER A 258 -17.42 3.59 -11.69
N SER A 259 -17.51 4.04 -12.96
CA SER A 259 -16.46 3.79 -13.95
C SER A 259 -15.15 4.49 -13.59
N GLN A 260 -15.22 5.70 -13.05
CA GLN A 260 -14.03 6.43 -12.57
C GLN A 260 -13.39 5.76 -11.33
N ARG A 261 -14.18 5.08 -10.49
CA ARG A 261 -13.70 4.35 -9.31
C ARG A 261 -12.99 3.05 -9.60
N ILE A 262 -13.18 2.47 -10.79
CA ILE A 262 -12.53 1.21 -11.19
C ILE A 262 -11.00 1.26 -10.97
N CYS A 263 -10.38 2.42 -11.16
CA CYS A 263 -8.95 2.62 -10.96
C CYS A 263 -8.48 2.38 -9.51
N VAL A 264 -9.16 2.94 -8.51
CA VAL A 264 -8.79 2.72 -7.09
C VAL A 264 -9.14 1.31 -6.63
N GLU A 265 -10.20 0.72 -7.19
CA GLU A 265 -10.54 -0.68 -6.96
C GLU A 265 -9.45 -1.63 -7.50
N HIS A 266 -8.86 -1.31 -8.66
CA HIS A 266 -7.69 -2.05 -9.17
C HIS A 266 -6.47 -1.92 -8.25
N ALA A 267 -6.16 -0.71 -7.77
CA ALA A 267 -5.07 -0.51 -6.80
C ALA A 267 -5.28 -1.36 -5.53
N ASN A 268 -6.49 -1.38 -4.99
CA ASN A 268 -6.86 -2.21 -3.85
C ASN A 268 -6.85 -3.71 -4.17
N ALA A 269 -7.24 -4.10 -5.38
CA ALA A 269 -7.19 -5.49 -5.83
C ALA A 269 -5.74 -6.01 -5.91
N GLU A 270 -4.80 -5.18 -6.36
CA GLU A 270 -3.38 -5.51 -6.40
C GLU A 270 -2.76 -5.70 -5.02
N LEU A 271 -3.08 -4.82 -4.07
CA LEU A 271 -2.72 -5.03 -2.67
C LEU A 271 -3.24 -6.39 -2.18
N ARG A 272 -4.50 -6.73 -2.51
CA ARG A 272 -5.11 -8.03 -2.19
C ARG A 272 -4.53 -9.22 -2.95
N GLN A 273 -3.65 -9.05 -3.93
CA GLN A 273 -2.92 -10.18 -4.52
C GLN A 273 -1.88 -10.75 -3.53
N TRP A 274 -1.46 -9.97 -2.53
CA TRP A 274 -0.52 -10.41 -1.51
C TRP A 274 -1.25 -11.05 -0.33
N ARG A 275 -0.80 -12.24 0.10
CA ARG A 275 -1.52 -13.02 1.11
C ARG A 275 -1.75 -12.29 2.44
N PRO A 276 -0.76 -11.58 3.00
CA PRO A 276 -0.96 -10.84 4.26
C PRO A 276 -2.10 -9.83 4.21
N LEU A 277 -2.39 -9.24 3.04
CA LEU A 277 -3.44 -8.23 2.89
C LEU A 277 -4.83 -8.83 2.62
N GLN A 278 -4.92 -10.10 2.27
CA GLN A 278 -6.18 -10.85 2.27
C GLN A 278 -6.59 -11.24 3.69
N ARG A 279 -5.66 -11.82 4.44
CA ARG A 279 -5.82 -12.22 5.83
C ARG A 279 -4.47 -12.27 6.52
N TYR A 280 -4.30 -11.44 7.53
CA TYR A 280 -3.06 -11.33 8.27
C TYR A 280 -3.02 -12.31 9.44
N THR A 281 -2.04 -13.22 9.40
CA THR A 281 -1.83 -14.26 10.42
C THR A 281 -0.54 -14.06 11.21
N GLY A 282 0.16 -12.92 11.06
CA GLY A 282 1.34 -12.60 11.86
C GLY A 282 1.02 -11.94 13.22
N PRO A 283 2.04 -11.59 14.00
CA PRO A 283 1.93 -10.70 15.17
C PRO A 283 1.43 -9.32 14.77
N ARG A 284 0.58 -8.67 15.56
CA ARG A 284 -0.10 -7.45 15.10
C ARG A 284 0.85 -6.26 14.95
N GLU A 285 1.85 -6.18 15.82
CA GLU A 285 2.94 -5.21 15.82
C GLU A 285 3.68 -5.14 14.47
N ASP A 286 3.68 -6.25 13.75
CA ASP A 286 4.34 -6.41 12.47
C ASP A 286 3.46 -6.03 11.27
N TYR A 287 2.15 -5.80 11.48
CA TYR A 287 1.19 -5.57 10.40
C TYR A 287 1.56 -4.33 9.59
N ALA A 288 1.81 -3.20 10.26
CA ALA A 288 2.12 -1.93 9.61
C ALA A 288 3.33 -2.04 8.67
N ALA A 289 4.44 -2.61 9.17
CA ALA A 289 5.62 -2.83 8.35
C ALA A 289 5.36 -3.83 7.20
N THR A 290 4.53 -4.84 7.42
CA THR A 290 4.14 -5.79 6.36
C THR A 290 3.30 -5.09 5.28
N HIS A 291 2.33 -4.27 5.70
CA HIS A 291 1.45 -3.52 4.81
C HIS A 291 2.24 -2.51 3.98
N HIS A 292 3.04 -1.66 4.62
CA HIS A 292 3.89 -0.68 3.94
C HIS A 292 4.90 -1.34 2.99
N GLY A 293 5.50 -2.47 3.38
CA GLY A 293 6.41 -3.20 2.50
C GLY A 293 5.73 -3.72 1.24
N ILE A 294 4.54 -4.31 1.37
CA ILE A 294 3.74 -4.75 0.22
C ILE A 294 3.28 -3.55 -0.62
N ALA A 295 2.80 -2.49 0.03
CA ALA A 295 2.31 -1.31 -0.63
C ALA A 295 3.40 -0.59 -1.44
N SER A 296 4.64 -0.57 -0.94
CA SER A 296 5.80 -0.08 -1.69
C SER A 296 6.06 -0.90 -2.96
N LEU A 297 5.97 -2.23 -2.88
CA LEU A 297 6.13 -3.12 -4.05
C LEU A 297 5.02 -2.92 -5.09
N VAL A 298 3.78 -2.79 -4.64
CA VAL A 298 2.64 -2.50 -5.52
C VAL A 298 2.78 -1.12 -6.15
N SER A 299 3.23 -0.13 -5.38
CA SER A 299 3.51 1.22 -5.88
C SER A 299 4.54 1.21 -6.99
N ASP A 300 5.70 0.55 -6.79
CA ASP A 300 6.72 0.39 -7.83
C ASP A 300 6.17 -0.24 -9.11
N HIS A 301 5.37 -1.30 -8.97
CA HIS A 301 4.78 -1.97 -10.12
C HIS A 301 3.77 -1.08 -10.85
N SER A 302 2.89 -0.40 -10.11
CA SER A 302 1.86 0.48 -10.67
C SER A 302 2.46 1.73 -11.33
N ALA A 303 3.54 2.28 -10.78
CA ALA A 303 4.23 3.45 -11.30
C ALA A 303 4.92 3.19 -12.66
N ARG A 304 5.27 1.93 -12.96
CA ARG A 304 5.86 1.52 -14.24
C ARG A 304 4.83 1.34 -15.36
N ARG A 305 3.53 1.51 -15.08
CA ARG A 305 2.49 1.38 -16.11
C ARG A 305 2.52 2.57 -17.07
N PRO A 306 2.33 2.32 -18.37
CA PRO A 306 2.20 3.41 -19.33
C PRO A 306 0.99 4.28 -18.99
N THR A 307 1.19 5.59 -19.10
CA THR A 307 0.12 6.58 -18.96
C THR A 307 -0.87 6.46 -20.12
N HIS A 308 -2.08 5.96 -19.85
CA HIS A 308 -3.11 5.82 -20.88
C HIS A 308 -3.86 7.13 -21.17
N CYS A 309 -3.96 8.02 -20.18
CA CYS A 309 -4.57 9.34 -20.34
C CYS A 309 -3.63 10.42 -19.79
N LYS A 310 -3.05 11.23 -20.66
CA LYS A 310 -2.48 12.54 -20.27
C LYS A 310 -3.65 13.52 -20.29
N PRO A 311 -3.97 14.24 -19.19
CA PRO A 311 -4.87 15.37 -19.29
C PRO A 311 -4.18 16.38 -20.23
N SER A 312 -4.70 16.50 -21.45
CA SER A 312 -4.21 17.51 -22.38
C SER A 312 -4.45 18.88 -21.73
N THR A 313 -3.39 19.67 -21.61
CA THR A 313 -3.49 21.09 -21.26
C THR A 313 -3.93 21.94 -22.45
N GLU A 314 -4.09 21.35 -23.64
CA GLU A 314 -4.63 22.05 -24.80
C GLU A 314 -6.15 22.13 -24.70
N LEU A 315 -6.64 23.37 -24.61
CA LEU A 315 -8.03 23.73 -24.85
C LEU A 315 -8.41 23.26 -26.25
N VAL A 316 -9.03 22.09 -26.34
CA VAL A 316 -9.74 21.68 -27.56
C VAL A 316 -10.95 22.61 -27.68
N LEU A 317 -10.82 23.64 -28.52
CA LEU A 317 -11.95 24.44 -29.00
C LEU A 317 -12.95 23.46 -29.64
N ALA A 318 -14.02 23.17 -28.91
CA ALA A 318 -15.16 22.46 -29.48
C ALA A 318 -15.69 23.31 -30.65
N ARG A 319 -15.67 22.69 -31.83
CA ARG A 319 -16.10 23.24 -33.12
C ARG A 319 -17.32 24.15 -32.98
N GLN A 320 -17.23 25.36 -33.54
CA GLN A 320 -18.40 26.17 -33.87
C GLN A 320 -19.30 25.36 -34.81
N ALA A 321 -20.55 25.13 -34.38
CA ALA A 321 -21.59 24.69 -35.28
C ALA A 321 -21.90 25.84 -36.24
N ALA A 322 -21.60 25.65 -37.53
CA ALA A 322 -22.15 26.50 -38.58
C ALA A 322 -23.62 26.09 -38.80
N CYS A 323 -24.49 27.10 -38.89
CA CYS A 323 -25.91 27.01 -39.21
C CYS A 323 -26.17 26.35 -40.57
#